data_AF-A0A7S3J778-F1
#
_entry.id   AF-A0A7S3J778-F1
#
_cell.length_a   1.000
_cell.length_b   1.000
_cell.length_c   1.000
_cell.angle_alpha   90.00
_cell.angle_beta   90.00
_cell.angle_gamma   90.00
#
_symmetry.space_group_name_H-M   'P 1'
#
loop_
_entity.id
_entity.type
_entity.pdbx_description
1 polymer ?
#
loop_
_entity_poly.entity_id
_entity_poly.type
_entity_poly.pdbx_seq_one_letter_code
_entity_poly.pdbx_strand_id
1 'polypeptide(L)'
;MSAGPKYEYLWADGHSIKTPLKVSASEYIDFLMAWVENQLNNENLFPCQIGVPFPKNFLNVVKVIFKRLFRVYAHIYHTHFQHIMNLGAEYHLNTCFKHFIYFIDQFNLVDQKELAPLA
;
A
#
# COMPACT_ATOMS: atom_id res chain seq x y z
N MET A 1 -2.62 13.29 1.29
CA MET A 1 -1.60 12.41 0.64
C MET A 1 -1.78 12.46 -0.88
N SER A 2 -0.73 12.59 -1.68
CA SER A 2 -0.84 12.76 -3.15
C SER A 2 0.17 11.92 -3.93
N ALA A 3 -0.11 11.65 -5.21
CA ALA A 3 0.87 11.14 -6.17
C ALA A 3 0.87 12.06 -7.40
N GLY A 4 1.76 13.05 -7.38
CA GLY A 4 1.78 14.11 -8.38
C GLY A 4 0.55 15.03 -8.31
N PRO A 5 0.36 15.92 -9.29
CA PRO A 5 -0.72 16.91 -9.28
C PRO A 5 -2.11 16.31 -9.60
N LYS A 6 -2.16 15.08 -10.12
CA LYS A 6 -3.39 14.44 -10.64
C LYS A 6 -4.10 13.54 -9.64
N TYR A 7 -3.41 13.05 -8.61
CA TYR A 7 -3.94 12.04 -7.69
C TYR A 7 -3.86 12.52 -6.25
N GLU A 8 -5.01 12.59 -5.59
CA GLU A 8 -5.13 12.82 -4.15
C GLU A 8 -5.77 11.59 -3.48
N TYR A 9 -5.14 11.13 -2.40
CA TYR A 9 -5.59 10.00 -1.61
C TYR A 9 -6.20 10.47 -0.29
N LEU A 10 -7.45 10.08 -0.08
CA LEU A 10 -8.20 10.27 1.17
C LEU A 10 -8.16 8.98 1.99
N TRP A 11 -8.15 9.12 3.32
CA TRP A 11 -8.04 7.98 4.22
C TRP A 11 -9.42 7.55 4.74
N ALA A 12 -9.70 6.26 4.69
CA ALA A 12 -10.82 5.62 5.37
C ALA A 12 -10.45 4.16 5.68
N ASP A 13 -10.74 3.70 6.88
CA ASP A 13 -10.50 2.31 7.30
C ASP A 13 -11.76 1.43 7.16
N GLY A 14 -12.91 2.04 6.87
CA GLY A 14 -14.20 1.36 6.72
C GLY A 14 -14.83 0.90 8.04
N HIS A 15 -14.15 1.09 9.17
CA HIS A 15 -14.63 0.74 10.52
C HIS A 15 -14.82 2.00 11.36
N SER A 16 -13.71 2.59 11.83
CA SER A 16 -13.74 3.77 12.71
C SER A 16 -13.95 5.07 11.94
N ILE A 17 -13.40 5.14 10.72
CA ILE A 17 -13.46 6.27 9.81
C ILE A 17 -14.14 5.81 8.53
N LYS A 18 -15.47 5.98 8.49
CA LYS A 18 -16.30 5.63 7.34
C LYS A 18 -16.29 6.72 6.26
N THR A 19 -16.15 7.98 6.66
CA THR A 19 -16.07 9.12 5.74
C THR A 19 -14.61 9.40 5.40
N PRO A 20 -14.21 9.43 4.12
CA PRO A 20 -12.82 9.68 3.74
C PRO A 20 -12.32 11.03 4.27
N LEU A 21 -11.26 10.99 5.08
CA LEU A 21 -10.62 12.16 5.67
C LEU A 21 -9.44 12.62 4.80
N LYS A 22 -9.36 13.93 4.61
CA LYS A 22 -8.18 14.58 4.04
C LYS A 22 -7.18 14.81 5.15
N VAL A 23 -6.04 14.14 5.06
CA VAL A 23 -4.95 14.21 6.04
C VAL A 23 -3.61 14.45 5.34
N SER A 24 -2.62 14.89 6.11
CA SER A 24 -1.26 15.07 5.61
C SER A 24 -0.66 13.76 5.10
N ALA A 25 0.43 13.83 4.33
CA ALA A 25 1.10 12.62 3.83
C ALA A 25 1.64 11.74 4.96
N SER A 26 2.25 12.34 5.99
CA SER A 26 2.77 11.64 7.16
C SER A 26 1.66 10.93 7.94
N GLU A 27 0.56 11.62 8.24
CA GLU A 27 -0.60 11.01 8.95
C GLU A 27 -1.23 9.89 8.12
N TYR A 28 -1.34 10.08 6.80
CA TYR A 28 -1.88 9.04 5.92
C TYR A 28 -1.03 7.78 5.96
N ILE A 29 0.30 7.92 5.85
CA ILE A 29 1.23 6.80 5.86
C ILE A 29 1.17 6.12 7.23
N ASP A 30 1.14 6.87 8.32
CA ASP A 30 1.03 6.32 9.67
C ASP A 30 -0.24 5.47 9.86
N PHE A 31 -1.41 6.02 9.51
CA PHE A 31 -2.67 5.27 9.55
C PHE A 31 -2.66 4.04 8.64
N LEU A 32 -2.03 4.15 7.46
CA LEU A 32 -1.91 3.05 6.52
C LEU A 32 -1.06 1.92 7.09
N MET A 33 0.12 2.23 7.64
CA MET A 33 1.04 1.24 8.18
C MET A 33 0.43 0.56 9.41
N ALA A 34 -0.15 1.32 10.34
CA ALA A 34 -0.86 0.78 11.49
C ALA A 34 -2.06 -0.10 11.07
N TRP A 35 -2.80 0.30 10.04
CA TRP A 35 -3.91 -0.51 9.52
C TRP A 35 -3.42 -1.82 8.91
N VAL A 36 -2.35 -1.80 8.11
CA VAL A 36 -1.75 -3.01 7.52
C VAL A 36 -1.25 -3.95 8.62
N GLU A 37 -0.54 -3.43 9.62
CA GLU A 37 -0.07 -4.20 10.77
C GLU A 37 -1.24 -4.87 11.51
N ASN A 38 -2.33 -4.15 11.76
CA ASN A 38 -3.54 -4.71 12.36
C ASN A 38 -4.18 -5.82 11.50
N GLN A 39 -4.09 -5.75 10.16
CA GLN A 39 -4.55 -6.85 9.32
C GLN A 39 -3.66 -8.08 9.46
N LEU A 40 -2.33 -7.88 9.44
CA LEU A 40 -1.34 -8.96 9.53
C LEU A 40 -1.36 -9.66 10.89
N ASN A 41 -1.62 -8.92 11.97
CA ASN A 41 -1.72 -9.45 13.32
C ASN A 41 -3.08 -10.08 13.63
N ASN A 42 -4.06 -10.01 12.72
CA ASN A 42 -5.36 -10.64 12.91
C ASN A 42 -5.28 -12.12 12.51
N GLU A 43 -5.23 -13.02 13.49
CA GLU A 43 -5.14 -14.47 13.26
C GLU A 43 -6.31 -15.06 12.46
N ASN A 44 -7.47 -14.38 12.42
CA ASN A 44 -8.59 -14.79 11.58
C ASN A 44 -8.36 -14.49 10.09
N LEU A 45 -7.46 -13.55 9.78
CA LEU A 45 -7.06 -13.18 8.41
C LEU A 45 -5.75 -13.87 8.03
N PHE A 46 -4.76 -13.86 8.92
CA PHE A 46 -3.44 -14.44 8.75
C PHE A 46 -3.20 -15.48 9.86
N PRO A 47 -3.73 -16.71 9.71
CA PRO A 47 -3.56 -17.75 10.71
C PRO A 47 -2.09 -18.14 10.87
N CYS A 48 -1.60 -18.13 12.11
CA CYS A 48 -0.23 -18.53 12.46
C CYS A 48 -0.12 -20.03 12.78
N GLN A 49 -1.24 -20.70 13.03
CA GLN A 49 -1.29 -22.11 13.40
C GLN A 49 -1.37 -23.01 12.15
N ILE A 50 -0.51 -24.02 12.12
CA ILE A 50 -0.48 -25.02 11.04
C ILE A 50 -1.83 -25.74 10.99
N GLY A 51 -2.41 -25.84 9.79
CA GLY A 51 -3.67 -26.54 9.55
C GLY A 51 -4.92 -25.66 9.66
N VAL A 52 -4.80 -24.40 10.09
CA VAL A 52 -5.92 -23.44 10.05
C VAL A 52 -5.99 -22.82 8.64
N PRO A 53 -7.12 -22.96 7.92
CA PRO A 53 -7.24 -22.42 6.57
C PRO A 53 -7.41 -20.89 6.58
N PHE A 54 -6.94 -20.23 5.53
CA PHE A 54 -7.23 -18.82 5.29
C PHE A 54 -8.73 -18.58 5.08
N PRO A 55 -9.25 -17.40 5.45
CA PRO A 55 -10.66 -17.08 5.26
C PRO A 55 -10.99 -16.90 3.77
N LYS A 56 -12.26 -17.09 3.39
CA LYS A 56 -12.71 -16.99 1.99
C LYS A 56 -12.43 -15.64 1.33
N ASN A 57 -12.37 -14.57 2.13
CA ASN A 57 -12.08 -13.21 1.67
C ASN A 57 -10.59 -12.84 1.71
N PHE A 58 -9.69 -13.77 2.05
CA PHE A 58 -8.25 -13.51 2.21
C PHE A 58 -7.66 -12.77 1.01
N LEU A 59 -7.90 -13.26 -0.20
CA LEU A 59 -7.37 -12.65 -1.41
C LEU A 59 -7.85 -11.20 -1.57
N ASN A 60 -9.11 -10.90 -1.24
CA ASN A 60 -9.63 -9.54 -1.30
C ASN A 60 -8.93 -8.62 -0.29
N VAL A 61 -8.63 -9.12 0.90
CA VAL A 61 -7.86 -8.37 1.91
C VAL A 61 -6.45 -8.09 1.41
N VAL A 62 -5.75 -9.09 0.87
CA VAL A 62 -4.41 -8.94 0.29
C VAL A 62 -4.41 -7.91 -0.84
N LYS A 63 -5.38 -7.95 -1.75
CA LYS A 63 -5.53 -6.94 -2.82
C LYS A 63 -5.66 -5.52 -2.27
N VAL A 64 -6.43 -5.33 -1.19
CA VAL A 64 -6.58 -4.02 -0.53
C VAL A 64 -5.27 -3.57 0.11
N ILE A 65 -4.52 -4.48 0.76
CA ILE A 65 -3.21 -4.19 1.35
C ILE A 65 -2.23 -3.72 0.27
N PHE A 66 -2.07 -4.49 -0.81
CA PHE A 66 -1.16 -4.16 -1.91
C PHE A 66 -1.55 -2.84 -2.59
N LYS A 67 -2.84 -2.61 -2.82
CA LYS A 67 -3.32 -1.33 -3.36
C LYS A 67 -2.95 -0.14 -2.46
N ARG A 68 -3.10 -0.28 -1.15
CA ARG A 68 -2.74 0.78 -0.20
C ARG A 68 -1.24 1.02 -0.20
N LEU A 69 -0.43 -0.03 -0.10
CA LEU A 69 1.04 0.06 -0.13
C LEU A 69 1.57 0.72 -1.42
N PHE A 70 0.95 0.44 -2.57
CA PHE A 70 1.28 1.11 -3.83
C PHE A 70 1.21 2.64 -3.74
N ARG A 71 0.23 3.20 -3.01
CA ARG A 71 0.07 4.65 -2.84
C ARG A 71 1.27 5.29 -2.13
N VAL A 72 1.91 4.53 -1.23
CA VAL A 72 3.13 4.97 -0.53
C VAL A 72 4.29 5.06 -1.52
N TYR A 73 4.51 4.02 -2.34
CA TYR A 73 5.50 4.09 -3.44
C TYR A 73 5.24 5.26 -4.38
N ALA A 74 4.00 5.41 -4.86
CA ALA A 74 3.62 6.51 -5.74
C ALA A 74 3.95 7.88 -5.13
N HIS A 75 3.64 8.08 -3.86
CA HIS A 75 3.98 9.33 -3.18
C HIS A 75 5.48 9.57 -3.05
N ILE A 76 6.25 8.53 -2.69
CA ILE A 76 7.71 8.62 -2.55
C ILE A 76 8.34 9.01 -3.89
N TYR A 77 7.99 8.33 -4.99
CA TYR A 77 8.53 8.63 -6.31
C TYR A 77 8.16 10.03 -6.81
N HIS A 78 6.93 10.50 -6.57
CA HIS A 78 6.50 11.82 -7.04
C HIS A 78 7.01 12.98 -6.17
N THR A 79 7.08 12.79 -4.85
CA THR A 79 7.29 13.91 -3.90
C THR A 79 8.69 13.90 -3.27
N HIS A 80 9.27 12.72 -3.08
CA HIS A 80 10.46 12.54 -2.23
C HIS A 80 11.63 11.85 -2.92
N PHE A 81 11.55 11.57 -4.23
CA PHE A 81 12.60 10.84 -4.94
C PHE A 81 13.96 11.55 -4.88
N GLN A 82 13.98 12.88 -4.97
CA GLN A 82 15.22 13.67 -4.81
C GLN A 82 15.85 13.48 -3.42
N HIS A 83 15.05 13.39 -2.36
CA HIS A 83 15.58 13.10 -1.02
C HIS A 83 16.14 11.67 -0.95
N ILE A 84 15.49 10.69 -1.58
CA ILE A 84 16.00 9.31 -1.65
C ILE A 84 17.34 9.23 -2.40
N MET A 85 17.48 9.98 -3.50
CA MET A 85 18.74 10.07 -4.24
C MET A 85 19.85 10.71 -3.39
N ASN A 86 19.54 11.77 -2.64
CA ASN A 86 20.51 12.42 -1.75
C ASN A 86 21.00 11.47 -0.63
N LEU A 87 20.21 10.45 -0.29
CA LEU A 87 20.58 9.40 0.66
C LEU A 87 21.31 8.21 0.01
N GLY A 88 21.46 8.19 -1.32
CA GLY A 88 22.04 7.05 -2.06
C GLY A 88 21.19 5.78 -2.01
N ALA A 89 19.89 5.91 -1.73
CA ALA A 89 18.97 4.80 -1.50
C ALA A 89 18.08 4.47 -2.72
N GLU A 90 18.27 5.14 -3.85
CA GLU A 90 17.45 4.98 -5.06
C GLU A 90 17.47 3.56 -5.62
N TYR A 91 18.62 2.88 -5.59
CA TYR A 91 18.73 1.49 -6.04
C TYR A 91 17.95 0.52 -5.17
N HIS A 92 17.91 0.77 -3.86
CA HIS A 92 17.13 -0.03 -2.91
C HIS A 92 15.63 0.16 -3.17
N LEU A 93 15.19 1.42 -3.30
CA LEU A 93 13.81 1.75 -3.61
C LEU A 93 13.36 1.11 -4.93
N ASN A 94 14.15 1.25 -6.00
CA ASN A 94 13.85 0.72 -7.32
C ASN A 94 13.77 -0.80 -7.33
N THR A 95 14.69 -1.48 -6.62
CA THR A 95 14.70 -2.94 -6.53
C THR A 95 13.46 -3.47 -5.79
N CYS A 96 13.14 -2.88 -4.63
CA CYS A 96 11.95 -3.22 -3.86
C CYS A 96 10.66 -2.97 -4.67
N PHE A 97 10.58 -1.83 -5.35
CA PHE A 97 9.43 -1.49 -6.17
C PHE A 97 9.27 -2.41 -7.39
N LYS A 98 10.37 -2.75 -8.08
CA LYS A 98 10.35 -3.68 -9.21
C LYS A 98 9.82 -5.06 -8.79
N HIS A 99 10.32 -5.58 -7.67
CA HIS A 99 9.83 -6.85 -7.13
C HIS A 99 8.35 -6.76 -6.75
N PHE A 100 7.94 -5.67 -6.11
CA PHE A 100 6.55 -5.41 -5.74
C PHE A 100 5.61 -5.40 -6.96
N ILE A 101 5.99 -4.74 -8.06
CA ILE A 101 5.20 -4.70 -9.30
C ILE A 101 5.13 -6.08 -9.97
N TYR A 102 6.24 -6.81 -10.06
CA TYR A 102 6.21 -8.16 -10.62
C TYR A 102 5.34 -9.11 -9.81
N PHE A 103 5.33 -8.98 -8.49
CA PHE A 103 4.44 -9.76 -7.64
C PHE A 103 2.96 -9.39 -7.86
N ILE A 104 2.65 -8.09 -7.97
CA ILE A 104 1.29 -7.63 -8.30
C ILE A 104 0.82 -8.20 -9.63
N ASP A 105 1.66 -8.14 -10.66
CA ASP A 105 1.35 -8.58 -12.03
C ASP A 105 1.11 -10.10 -12.06
N GLN A 106 2.03 -10.87 -11.48
CA GLN A 106 1.97 -12.33 -11.43
C GLN A 106 0.69 -12.86 -10.78
N PHE A 107 0.19 -12.18 -9.75
CA PHE A 107 -0.98 -12.62 -8.97
C PHE A 107 -2.23 -11.76 -9.20
N ASN A 108 -2.20 -10.81 -10.15
CA ASN A 108 -3.30 -9.88 -10.44
C ASN A 108 -3.88 -9.21 -9.19
N LEU A 109 -2.99 -8.64 -8.36
CA LEU A 109 -3.36 -8.11 -7.04
C LEU A 109 -3.92 -6.68 -7.08
N VAL A 110 -3.57 -5.91 -8.10
CA VAL A 110 -3.99 -4.51 -8.26
C VAL A 110 -4.36 -4.26 -9.71
N ASP A 111 -5.51 -3.62 -9.94
CA ASP A 111 -5.97 -3.30 -11.29
C ASP A 111 -5.04 -2.28 -11.96
N GLN A 112 -4.83 -2.41 -13.27
CA GLN A 112 -3.94 -1.51 -14.02
C GLN A 112 -4.34 -0.03 -13.89
N LYS A 113 -5.63 0.29 -13.74
CA LYS A 113 -6.12 1.66 -13.54
C LYS A 113 -5.57 2.30 -12.26
N GLU A 114 -5.38 1.50 -11.21
CA GLU A 114 -4.85 1.96 -9.92
C GLU A 114 -3.31 2.06 -9.95
N LEU A 115 -2.64 1.40 -10.91
CA LEU A 115 -1.19 1.53 -11.16
C LEU A 115 -0.81 2.76 -12.00
N ALA A 116 -1.79 3.43 -12.61
CA ALA A 116 -1.60 4.61 -13.47
C ALA A 116 -0.71 5.72 -12.90
N PRO A 117 -0.66 6.00 -11.57
CA PRO A 117 0.22 7.03 -11.03
C PRO A 117 1.72 6.79 -11.26
N LEU A 118 2.15 5.56 -11.54
CA LEU A 118 3.54 5.18 -11.82
C LEU A 118 3.69 4.38 -13.13
N ALA A 119 2.67 4.39 -13.99
CA ALA A 119 2.69 3.74 -15.30
C ALA A 119 3.32 4.61 -16.38
#